data_AF-A0A090IMA1-F1
#
_entry.id   AF-A0A090IMA1-F1
#
_cell.length_a   1.000
_cell.length_b   1.000
_cell.length_c   1.000
_cell.angle_alpha   90.00
_cell.angle_beta   90.00
_cell.angle_gamma   90.00
#
_symmetry.space_group_name_H-M   'P 1'
#
loop_
_entity.id
_entity.type
_entity.pdbx_description
1 polymer ?
#
loop_
_entity_poly.entity_id
_entity_poly.type
_entity_poly.pdbx_seq_one_letter_code
_entity_poly.pdbx_strand_id
1 'polypeptide(L)'
;MANLAKNEHISENLLKCARSVPHQVGLLKLSKTQLIVLQSIKEGEEVTPSQIADRCGLSSSWASSLLKRLVEKYYLTRQDNSRLSGGIEFSYNLVE
;
A
#
# COMPACT_ATOMS: atom_id res chain seq x y z
N MET A 1 -7.21 4.56 -20.22
CA MET A 1 -6.51 3.92 -19.09
C MET A 1 -5.60 2.84 -19.64
N ALA A 2 -4.28 3.01 -19.50
CA ALA A 2 -3.32 2.04 -20.01
C ALA A 2 -3.45 0.73 -19.21
N ASN A 3 -3.74 -0.35 -19.91
CA ASN A 3 -3.83 -1.68 -19.32
C ASN A 3 -2.41 -2.14 -18.94
N LEU A 4 -1.99 -1.86 -17.70
CA LEU A 4 -0.68 -2.23 -17.15
C LEU A 4 -0.53 -3.75 -16.92
N ALA A 5 -1.61 -4.52 -17.13
CA ALA A 5 -1.63 -5.98 -16.99
C ALA A 5 -1.35 -6.69 -18.32
N LYS A 6 -0.53 -6.10 -19.20
CA LYS A 6 0.05 -6.89 -20.29
C LYS A 6 1.18 -7.72 -19.68
N ASN A 7 1.02 -9.05 -19.72
CA ASN A 7 2.09 -10.05 -19.55
C ASN A 7 3.13 -9.92 -20.69
N GLU A 8 3.59 -8.71 -20.98
CA GLU A 8 4.71 -8.50 -21.88
C GLU A 8 5.99 -8.92 -21.17
N HIS A 9 6.94 -9.40 -21.95
CA HIS A 9 8.26 -9.77 -21.45
C HIS A 9 8.89 -8.56 -20.74
N ILE A 10 9.11 -8.68 -19.42
CA ILE A 10 9.88 -7.69 -18.65
C ILE A 10 11.19 -7.44 -19.41
N SER A 11 11.52 -6.17 -19.66
CA SER A 11 12.70 -5.83 -20.45
C SER A 11 13.96 -6.46 -19.85
N GLU A 12 14.82 -7.01 -20.71
CA GLU A 12 16.03 -7.72 -20.27
C GLU A 12 16.94 -6.80 -19.42
N ASN A 13 16.98 -5.51 -19.77
CA ASN A 13 17.73 -4.51 -19.01
C ASN A 13 17.16 -4.32 -17.59
N LEU A 14 15.83 -4.25 -17.43
CA LEU A 14 15.21 -4.14 -16.11
C LEU A 14 15.48 -5.41 -15.27
N LEU A 15 15.45 -6.57 -15.90
CA LEU A 15 15.78 -7.85 -15.26
C LEU A 15 17.25 -7.89 -14.80
N LYS A 16 18.19 -7.43 -15.64
CA LYS A 16 19.61 -7.34 -15.31
C LYS A 16 19.85 -6.38 -14.13
N CYS A 17 19.22 -5.21 -14.14
CA CYS A 17 19.29 -4.26 -13.03
C CYS A 17 18.68 -4.84 -11.74
N ALA A 18 17.50 -5.48 -11.81
CA ALA A 18 16.87 -6.09 -10.64
C ALA A 18 17.75 -7.20 -10.04
N ARG A 19 18.43 -7.98 -10.88
CA ARG A 19 19.36 -9.04 -10.46
C ARG A 19 20.66 -8.53 -9.88
N SER A 20 21.13 -7.34 -10.24
CA SER A 20 22.34 -6.76 -9.65
C SER A 20 22.13 -6.24 -8.22
N VAL A 21 20.90 -5.86 -7.87
CA VAL A 21 20.54 -5.32 -6.54
C VAL A 21 19.31 -6.00 -5.94
N PRO A 22 19.32 -7.34 -5.73
CA PRO A 22 18.13 -8.10 -5.31
C PRO A 22 17.59 -7.67 -3.94
N HIS A 23 18.46 -7.16 -3.06
CA HIS A 23 18.06 -6.63 -1.76
C HIS A 23 17.20 -5.37 -1.89
N GLN A 24 17.52 -4.46 -2.82
CA GLN A 24 16.73 -3.26 -3.09
C GLN A 24 15.36 -3.61 -3.69
N VAL A 25 15.32 -4.61 -4.58
CA VAL A 25 14.06 -5.13 -5.13
C VAL A 25 13.20 -5.74 -4.01
N GLY A 26 13.83 -6.44 -3.06
CA GLY A 26 13.14 -6.96 -1.87
C GLY A 26 12.50 -5.87 -1.01
N LEU A 27 13.11 -4.68 -0.93
CA LEU A 27 12.53 -3.53 -0.22
C LEU A 27 11.28 -2.99 -0.90
N LEU A 28 11.13 -3.17 -2.21
CA LEU A 28 9.94 -2.76 -2.96
C LEU A 28 8.87 -3.85 -2.96
N LYS A 29 9.27 -5.13 -2.96
CA LYS A 29 8.36 -6.28 -3.01
C LYS A 29 7.27 -6.19 -1.94
N LEU A 30 6.03 -6.29 -2.37
CA LEU A 30 4.86 -6.34 -1.51
C LEU A 30 4.57 -7.78 -1.07
N SER A 31 4.19 -7.94 0.19
CA SER A 31 3.65 -9.21 0.67
C SER A 31 2.24 -9.44 0.14
N LYS A 32 1.76 -10.70 0.19
CA LYS A 32 0.39 -11.03 -0.20
C LYS A 32 -0.64 -10.20 0.56
N THR A 33 -0.46 -10.01 1.86
CA THR A 33 -1.37 -9.21 2.69
C THR A 33 -1.35 -7.73 2.30
N GLN A 34 -0.17 -7.18 1.96
CA GLN A 34 -0.07 -5.80 1.48
C GLN A 34 -0.82 -5.60 0.17
N LEU A 35 -0.75 -6.57 -0.75
CA LEU A 35 -1.51 -6.54 -2.00
C LEU A 35 -3.02 -6.60 -1.75
N ILE A 36 -3.48 -7.47 -0.84
CA ILE A 36 -4.90 -7.56 -0.48
C ILE A 36 -5.40 -6.23 0.11
N VAL A 37 -4.62 -5.60 1.00
CA VAL A 37 -4.97 -4.29 1.56
C VAL A 37 -5.10 -3.25 0.45
N LEU A 38 -4.14 -3.17 -0.49
CA LEU A 38 -4.23 -2.22 -1.61
C LEU A 38 -5.44 -2.49 -2.51
N GLN A 39 -5.76 -3.75 -2.80
CA GLN A 39 -6.93 -4.13 -3.59
C GLN A 39 -8.27 -3.81 -2.89
N SER A 40 -8.26 -3.69 -1.56
CA SER A 40 -9.46 -3.35 -0.78
C SER A 40 -9.78 -1.85 -0.74
N ILE A 41 -8.87 -1.01 -1.24
CA ILE A 41 -9.01 0.45 -1.31
C ILE A 41 -9.40 0.83 -2.73
N LYS A 42 -10.49 1.57 -2.89
CA LYS A 42 -10.93 2.07 -4.19
C LYS A 42 -10.17 3.34 -4.56
N GLU A 43 -10.09 3.63 -5.85
CA GLU A 43 -9.52 4.88 -6.36
C GLU A 43 -10.31 6.08 -5.81
N GLY A 44 -9.60 7.10 -5.31
CA GLY A 44 -10.18 8.27 -4.65
C GLY A 44 -10.78 8.00 -3.26
N GLU A 45 -10.67 6.78 -2.73
CA GLU A 45 -11.19 6.44 -1.39
C GLU A 45 -10.17 6.76 -0.30
N GLU A 46 -10.62 7.45 0.74
CA GLU A 46 -9.91 7.55 2.01
C GLU A 46 -10.38 6.46 2.98
N VAL A 47 -9.42 5.74 3.56
CA VAL A 47 -9.67 4.66 4.51
C VAL A 47 -8.95 4.87 5.83
N THR A 48 -9.57 4.40 6.91
CA THR A 48 -8.94 4.33 8.24
C THR A 48 -8.41 2.92 8.53
N PRO A 49 -7.49 2.76 9.49
CA PRO A 49 -7.02 1.44 9.91
C PRO A 49 -8.12 0.49 10.37
N SER A 50 -9.17 1.00 11.02
CA SER A 50 -10.32 0.19 11.45
C SER A 50 -11.10 -0.34 10.25
N GLN A 51 -11.39 0.50 9.25
CA GLN A 51 -12.07 0.06 8.05
C GLN A 51 -11.29 -1.03 7.29
N ILE A 52 -9.96 -0.91 7.22
CA ILE A 52 -9.11 -1.94 6.60
C ILE A 52 -9.07 -3.21 7.44
N ALA A 53 -9.01 -3.09 8.77
CA ALA A 53 -9.08 -4.24 9.67
C ALA A 53 -10.36 -5.05 9.42
N ASP A 54 -11.50 -4.37 9.31
CA ASP A 54 -12.79 -5.01 9.05
C ASP A 54 -12.86 -5.64 7.65
N ARG A 55 -12.45 -4.92 6.61
CA ARG A 55 -12.50 -5.40 5.21
C ARG A 55 -11.56 -6.59 4.96
N CYS A 56 -10.38 -6.58 5.57
CA CYS A 56 -9.34 -7.57 5.33
C CYS A 56 -9.26 -8.67 6.40
N GLY A 57 -10.12 -8.63 7.43
CA GLY A 57 -10.09 -9.59 8.53
C GLY A 57 -8.80 -9.53 9.35
N LEU A 58 -8.26 -8.34 9.59
CA LEU A 58 -7.00 -8.10 10.30
C LEU A 58 -7.28 -7.52 11.69
N SER A 59 -6.30 -7.61 12.60
CA SER A 59 -6.36 -6.79 13.81
C SER A 59 -6.11 -5.31 13.48
N SER A 60 -6.71 -4.41 14.25
CA SER A 60 -6.55 -2.96 14.05
C SER A 60 -5.08 -2.51 14.15
N SER A 61 -4.29 -3.08 15.07
CA SER A 61 -2.86 -2.79 15.19
C SER A 61 -2.07 -3.26 13.97
N TRP A 62 -2.43 -4.42 13.40
CA TRP A 62 -1.77 -4.94 12.23
C TRP A 62 -2.14 -4.18 10.95
N ALA A 63 -3.41 -3.82 10.79
CA ALA A 63 -3.87 -2.94 9.71
C ALA A 63 -3.14 -1.60 9.73
N SER A 64 -3.04 -0.95 10.90
CA SER A 64 -2.30 0.31 11.07
C SER A 64 -0.81 0.15 10.68
N SER A 65 -0.18 -0.93 11.12
CA SER A 65 1.22 -1.22 10.78
C SER A 65 1.41 -1.48 9.28
N LEU A 66 0.49 -2.18 8.63
CA LEU A 66 0.53 -2.43 7.19
C LEU A 66 0.36 -1.16 6.38
N LEU A 67 -0.62 -0.31 6.73
CA LEU A 67 -0.85 0.97 6.08
C LEU A 67 0.36 1.90 6.21
N LYS A 68 0.97 1.99 7.39
CA LYS A 68 2.22 2.75 7.58
C LYS A 68 3.34 2.25 6.67
N ARG A 69 3.54 0.93 6.56
CA ARG A 69 4.58 0.35 5.68
C ARG A 69 4.29 0.59 4.19
N LEU A 70 3.02 0.66 3.80
CA LEU A 70 2.62 1.01 2.44
C LEU A 70 2.89 2.48 2.12
N VAL A 71 2.76 3.38 3.10
CA VAL A 71 3.19 4.78 2.98
C VAL A 71 4.71 4.88 2.84
N GLU A 72 5.48 4.16 3.65
CA GLU A 72 6.96 4.11 3.55
C GLU A 72 7.46 3.60 2.19
N LYS A 73 6.63 2.79 1.51
CA LYS A 73 6.87 2.28 0.16
C LYS A 73 6.24 3.14 -0.95
N TYR A 74 5.66 4.30 -0.62
CA TYR A 74 5.04 5.24 -1.55
C TYR A 74 3.84 4.68 -2.34
N TYR A 75 3.11 3.71 -1.79
CA TYR A 75 1.84 3.23 -2.36
C TYR A 75 0.62 3.99 -1.81
N LEU A 76 0.75 4.59 -0.63
CA LEU A 76 -0.30 5.35 0.03
C LEU A 76 0.23 6.71 0.49
N THR A 77 -0.63 7.72 0.50
CA THR A 77 -0.45 8.92 1.33
C THR A 77 -1.18 8.76 2.66
N ARG A 78 -0.75 9.50 3.68
CA ARG A 78 -1.36 9.52 5.01
C ARG A 78 -1.68 10.95 5.41
N GLN A 79 -2.88 11.16 5.93
CA GLN A 79 -3.32 12.42 6.50
C GLN A 79 -3.64 12.24 7.98
N ASP A 80 -3.36 13.26 8.78
CA ASP A 80 -3.71 13.34 10.19
C ASP A 80 -4.98 14.20 10.36
N ASN A 81 -6.05 13.53 10.79
CA ASN A 81 -7.34 14.16 11.03
C ASN A 81 -7.54 14.34 12.53
N SER A 82 -7.74 15.58 12.96
CA SER A 82 -8.14 15.86 14.34
C SER A 82 -9.60 15.45 14.56
N ARG A 83 -9.86 14.68 15.61
CA ARG A 83 -11.23 14.30 15.97
C ARG A 83 -11.88 15.42 16.78
N LEU A 84 -13.17 15.67 16.54
CA LEU A 84 -13.97 16.64 17.30
C LEU A 84 -13.99 16.33 18.81
N SER A 85 -13.91 15.05 19.18
CA SER A 85 -13.84 14.58 20.57
C SER A 85 -12.44 14.66 21.18
N GLY A 86 -11.46 15.21 20.46
CA GLY A 86 -10.04 15.10 20.78
C GLY A 86 -9.40 13.81 20.27
N GLY A 87 -8.08 13.87 20.07
CA GLY A 87 -7.28 12.80 19.49
C GLY A 87 -7.00 12.98 17.99
N ILE A 88 -6.09 12.14 17.48
CA ILE A 88 -5.70 12.09 16.07
C ILE A 88 -6.15 10.76 15.47
N GLU A 89 -6.80 10.82 14.33
CA GLU A 89 -7.09 9.67 13.48
C GLU A 89 -6.35 9.80 12.17
N PHE A 90 -5.73 8.71 11.72
CA PHE A 90 -5.04 8.69 10.44
C PHE A 90 -5.96 8.16 9.35
N SER A 91 -6.08 8.89 8.24
CA SER A 91 -6.65 8.37 6.99
C SER A 91 -5.55 8.11 5.96
N TYR A 92 -5.84 7.22 5.03
CA TYR A 92 -4.93 6.78 3.98
C TYR A 92 -5.65 6.71 2.65
N ASN A 93 -4.97 7.07 1.57
CA ASN A 93 -5.46 7.01 0.20
C ASN A 93 -4.35 6.56 -0.74
N LEU A 94 -4.73 6.01 -1.89
CA LEU A 94 -3.79 5.65 -2.94
C LEU A 94 -3.06 6.90 -3.47
N VAL A 95 -1.76 6.75 -3.75
CA VAL A 95 -0.97 7.81 -4.41
C VAL A 95 -1.44 7.93 -5.87
N GLU A 96 -1.74 9.15 -6.30
CA GLU A 96 -2.09 9.50 -7.69
C GLU A 96 -0.84 9.54 -8.60
#